data_AF-A0A969MGP7-F1
#
_entry.id   AF-A0A969MGP7-F1
#
_cell.length_a   1.000
_cell.length_b   1.000
_cell.length_c   1.000
_cell.angle_alpha   90.00
_cell.angle_beta   90.00
_cell.angle_gamma   90.00
#
_symmetry.space_group_name_H-M   'P 1'
#
loop_
_entity.id
_entity.type
_entity.pdbx_description
1 polymer ?
#
loop_
_entity_poly.entity_id
_entity_poly.type
_entity_poly.pdbx_seq_one_letter_code
_entity_poly.pdbx_strand_id
1 'polypeptide(L)'
;MICYLPIDVPKIPYDENYYWWFFNKYKKTGHGVWDTVTLMENHYTQKMGMICSAVKYLKNGQWYWKDNVKQYLPELIAFIEALPLRYLGYVSIFSNNDFVKPHHDLVPKTLNSPVVQRCEFKDYDWTGYNFMQNEYANECKDHEPSSYRIILAGDRATSFFVCSKTTPENRIYGVLPETTDTFAFNTTGCLHGADKNENKLLVFISGWLDFEKHDTLVKQSIQKYKSNTIIL
;
A
#
# COMPACT_ATOMS: atom_id res chain seq x y z
N MET A 1 14.22 -13.30 3.53
CA MET A 1 13.04 -12.71 2.87
C MET A 1 13.20 -11.21 2.84
N ILE A 2 12.99 -10.54 1.71
CA ILE A 2 13.05 -9.06 1.66
C ILE A 2 11.80 -8.54 2.36
N CYS A 3 11.98 -7.73 3.39
CA CYS A 3 10.91 -7.15 4.19
C CYS A 3 10.62 -5.71 3.79
N TYR A 4 11.66 -4.93 3.50
CA TYR A 4 11.59 -3.52 3.13
C TYR A 4 12.64 -3.23 2.06
N LEU A 5 12.25 -2.52 1.01
CA LEU A 5 13.12 -2.20 -0.11
C LEU A 5 12.81 -0.79 -0.65
N PRO A 6 13.74 0.18 -0.56
CA PRO A 6 13.63 1.39 -1.36
C PRO A 6 13.59 1.04 -2.84
N ILE A 7 12.73 1.71 -3.61
CA ILE A 7 12.47 1.39 -5.01
C ILE A 7 13.17 2.41 -5.91
N ASP A 8 13.86 1.91 -6.94
CA ASP A 8 14.63 2.72 -7.89
C ASP A 8 13.75 3.38 -8.95
N VAL A 9 12.95 4.32 -8.48
CA VAL A 9 12.14 5.22 -9.30
C VAL A 9 12.51 6.66 -8.95
N PRO A 10 12.31 7.62 -9.87
CA PRO A 10 12.52 9.03 -9.57
C PRO A 10 11.69 9.50 -8.38
N LYS A 11 12.09 10.63 -7.79
CA LYS A 11 11.22 11.35 -6.88
C LYS A 11 10.04 11.96 -7.63
N ILE A 12 8.89 12.02 -6.96
CA ILE A 12 7.80 12.87 -7.41
C ILE A 12 8.21 14.32 -7.10
N PRO A 13 7.95 15.30 -7.97
CA PRO A 13 8.12 16.70 -7.63
C PRO A 13 7.34 17.05 -6.35
N TYR A 14 8.04 17.58 -5.35
CA TYR A 14 7.48 17.88 -4.02
C TYR A 14 7.07 19.34 -3.90
N ASP A 15 5.78 19.57 -3.61
CA ASP A 15 5.34 20.70 -2.79
C ASP A 15 4.61 20.13 -1.57
N GLU A 16 5.32 20.00 -0.45
CA GLU A 16 4.78 19.42 0.77
C GLU A 16 3.57 20.20 1.28
N ASN A 17 3.57 21.53 1.17
CA ASN A 17 2.46 22.37 1.61
C ASN A 17 1.22 22.11 0.76
N TYR A 18 1.41 21.89 -0.55
CA TYR A 18 0.35 21.54 -1.46
C TYR A 18 -0.29 20.18 -1.12
N TYR A 19 0.52 19.16 -0.84
CA TYR A 19 0.02 17.85 -0.43
C TYR A 19 -0.70 17.90 0.92
N TRP A 20 -0.19 18.65 1.89
CA TRP A 20 -0.88 18.87 3.18
C TRP A 20 -2.19 19.61 3.02
N TRP A 21 -2.25 20.64 2.18
CA TRP A 21 -3.50 21.34 1.86
C TRP A 21 -4.52 20.37 1.27
N PHE A 22 -4.12 19.60 0.25
CA PHE A 22 -5.02 18.62 -0.39
C PHE A 22 -5.51 17.60 0.63
N PHE A 23 -4.58 17.02 1.41
CA PHE A 23 -4.92 16.01 2.41
C PHE A 23 -5.91 16.55 3.43
N ASN A 24 -5.63 17.70 4.05
CA ASN A 24 -6.51 18.27 5.06
C ASN A 24 -7.88 18.68 4.50
N LYS A 25 -7.97 19.08 3.23
CA LYS A 25 -9.23 19.41 2.57
C LYS A 25 -10.12 18.19 2.33
N TYR A 26 -9.53 17.04 2.00
CA TYR A 26 -10.28 15.86 1.55
C TYR A 26 -10.23 14.66 2.50
N LYS A 27 -9.48 14.73 3.61
CA LYS A 27 -9.33 13.61 4.54
C LYS A 27 -10.63 13.25 5.21
N LYS A 28 -10.78 11.96 5.46
CA LYS A 28 -11.75 11.40 6.40
C LYS A 28 -11.03 11.12 7.71
N THR A 29 -11.59 11.63 8.79
CA THR A 29 -11.10 11.41 10.15
C THR A 29 -11.85 10.25 10.81
N GLY A 30 -11.28 9.67 11.86
CA GLY A 30 -11.95 8.67 12.70
C GLY A 30 -11.87 7.22 12.19
N HIS A 31 -11.02 6.93 11.20
CA HIS A 31 -10.76 5.56 10.73
C HIS A 31 -9.66 4.87 11.56
N GLY A 32 -9.92 4.69 12.86
CA GLY A 32 -8.98 4.05 13.77
C GLY A 32 -7.72 4.89 13.97
N VAL A 33 -6.56 4.31 13.65
CA VAL A 33 -5.23 4.94 13.84
C VAL A 33 -4.82 5.87 12.68
N TRP A 34 -5.68 6.04 11.66
CA TRP A 34 -5.36 6.76 10.43
C TRP A 34 -6.38 7.85 10.10
N ASP A 35 -5.87 8.99 9.63
CA ASP A 35 -6.62 9.86 8.71
C ASP A 35 -6.33 9.44 7.27
N THR A 36 -7.34 9.46 6.40
CA THR A 36 -7.19 8.92 5.04
C THR A 36 -7.82 9.77 3.95
N VAL A 37 -7.20 9.79 2.76
CA VAL A 37 -7.81 10.24 1.50
C VAL A 37 -7.69 9.11 0.48
N THR A 38 -8.78 8.40 0.21
CA THR A 38 -8.81 7.42 -0.89
C THR A 38 -8.77 8.14 -2.23
N LEU A 39 -7.85 7.73 -3.09
CA LEU A 39 -7.60 8.38 -4.37
C LEU A 39 -8.45 7.82 -5.52
N MET A 40 -8.78 6.54 -5.45
CA MET A 40 -9.58 5.83 -6.45
C MET A 40 -11.08 6.10 -6.28
N GLU A 41 -11.85 6.10 -7.37
CA GLU A 41 -13.32 6.08 -7.29
C GLU A 41 -13.81 4.73 -6.78
N ASN A 42 -14.65 4.75 -5.75
CA ASN A 42 -15.33 3.55 -5.29
C ASN A 42 -16.56 3.31 -6.16
N HIS A 43 -16.37 2.69 -7.32
CA HIS A 43 -17.50 2.16 -8.09
C HIS A 43 -17.98 0.83 -7.46
N TYR A 44 -18.80 0.99 -6.42
CA TYR A 44 -19.72 0.04 -5.74
C TYR A 44 -19.40 -0.47 -4.33
N THR A 45 -20.45 -0.27 -3.51
CA THR A 45 -20.81 -0.65 -2.13
C THR A 45 -19.69 -0.82 -1.09
N GLN A 46 -19.88 -0.11 0.03
CA GLN A 46 -19.17 -0.25 1.32
C GLN A 46 -19.14 -1.68 1.91
N LYS A 47 -19.54 -2.71 1.16
CA LYS A 47 -19.81 -4.06 1.64
C LYS A 47 -18.84 -5.12 1.13
N MET A 48 -18.03 -4.87 0.09
CA MET A 48 -16.98 -5.80 -0.37
C MET A 48 -15.63 -5.22 0.07
N GLY A 49 -14.86 -5.97 0.87
CA GLY A 49 -13.63 -5.47 1.50
C GLY A 49 -12.56 -4.95 0.52
N MET A 50 -11.61 -4.18 1.06
CA MET A 50 -10.67 -3.27 0.38
C MET A 50 -9.78 -3.84 -0.75
N ILE A 51 -9.78 -5.15 -0.98
CA ILE A 51 -8.81 -5.81 -1.88
C ILE A 51 -9.48 -6.43 -3.11
N CYS A 52 -10.77 -6.78 -3.06
CA CYS A 52 -11.41 -7.54 -4.15
C CYS A 52 -12.08 -6.68 -5.24
N SER A 53 -11.95 -5.35 -5.18
CA SER A 53 -12.60 -4.42 -6.11
C SER A 53 -11.69 -3.95 -7.25
N ALA A 54 -10.69 -4.71 -7.64
CA ALA A 54 -9.66 -4.23 -8.58
C ALA A 54 -9.52 -5.07 -9.84
N VAL A 55 -10.07 -6.28 -9.83
CA VAL A 55 -10.02 -7.22 -10.97
C VAL A 55 -10.89 -6.76 -12.15
N LYS A 56 -11.71 -5.70 -12.03
CA LYS A 56 -12.69 -5.30 -13.07
C LYS A 56 -12.67 -3.83 -13.55
N TYR A 57 -11.68 -3.02 -13.20
CA TYR A 57 -11.83 -1.56 -13.30
C TYR A 57 -10.88 -0.84 -14.26
N LEU A 58 -10.42 -1.51 -15.32
CA LEU A 58 -10.04 -0.78 -16.52
C LEU A 58 -11.31 -0.49 -17.33
N LYS A 59 -11.84 0.74 -17.34
CA LYS A 59 -12.81 1.12 -18.38
C LYS A 59 -12.04 1.68 -19.55
N ASN A 60 -12.19 1.04 -20.69
CA ASN A 60 -11.46 1.38 -21.91
C ASN A 60 -9.94 1.39 -21.70
N GLY A 61 -9.42 0.54 -20.80
CA GLY A 61 -7.98 0.47 -20.51
C GLY A 61 -7.46 1.54 -19.55
N GLN A 62 -8.31 2.31 -18.85
CA GLN A 62 -7.90 3.37 -17.92
C GLN A 62 -8.35 3.11 -16.47
N TRP A 63 -7.51 3.48 -15.52
CA TRP A 63 -7.81 3.45 -14.08
C TRP A 63 -8.75 4.60 -13.68
N TYR A 64 -9.53 4.39 -12.62
CA TYR A 64 -10.52 5.36 -12.15
C TYR A 64 -10.04 6.14 -10.93
N TRP A 65 -9.59 7.35 -11.19
CA TRP A 65 -9.25 8.34 -10.17
C TRP A 65 -10.44 9.25 -9.90
N LYS A 66 -10.63 9.66 -8.64
CA LYS A 66 -11.66 10.66 -8.28
C LYS A 66 -11.41 11.99 -8.98
N ASP A 67 -12.46 12.72 -9.29
CA ASP A 67 -12.37 14.03 -9.95
C ASP A 67 -11.44 15.02 -9.25
N ASN A 68 -11.52 15.11 -7.92
CA ASN A 68 -10.61 15.97 -7.16
C ASN A 68 -9.15 15.50 -7.24
N VAL A 69 -8.88 14.20 -7.36
CA VAL A 69 -7.52 13.67 -7.51
C VAL A 69 -7.00 13.96 -8.92
N LYS A 70 -7.83 13.77 -9.96
CA LYS A 70 -7.48 14.12 -11.34
C LYS A 70 -7.17 15.61 -11.48
N GLN A 71 -7.96 16.45 -10.81
CA GLN A 71 -7.79 17.90 -10.85
C GLN A 71 -6.54 18.38 -10.12
N TYR A 72 -6.24 17.83 -8.95
CA TYR A 72 -5.22 18.40 -8.07
C TYR A 72 -3.92 17.59 -8.01
N LEU A 73 -3.95 16.29 -8.32
CA LEU A 73 -2.77 15.43 -8.19
C LEU A 73 -2.41 14.67 -9.49
N PRO A 74 -2.39 15.31 -10.68
CA PRO A 74 -2.14 14.61 -11.95
C PRO A 74 -0.71 14.02 -12.02
N GLU A 75 0.29 14.64 -11.43
CA GLU A 75 1.67 14.12 -11.40
C GLU A 75 1.78 12.86 -10.52
N LEU A 76 1.04 12.83 -9.40
CA LEU A 76 0.97 11.63 -8.56
C LEU A 76 0.27 10.49 -9.29
N ILE A 77 -0.81 10.77 -10.03
CA ILE A 77 -1.48 9.77 -10.87
C ILE A 77 -0.50 9.19 -11.88
N ALA A 78 0.17 10.06 -12.66
CA ALA A 78 1.12 9.63 -13.69
C ALA A 78 2.27 8.79 -13.10
N PHE A 79 2.75 9.17 -11.92
CA PHE A 79 3.77 8.41 -11.22
C PHE A 79 3.29 7.00 -10.82
N ILE A 80 2.09 6.90 -10.24
CA ILE A 80 1.52 5.61 -9.83
C ILE A 80 1.22 4.73 -11.05
N GLU A 81 0.77 5.31 -12.16
CA GLU A 81 0.55 4.64 -13.45
C GLU A 81 1.83 4.13 -14.10
N ALA A 82 2.99 4.68 -13.75
CA ALA A 82 4.28 4.19 -14.21
C ALA A 82 4.85 3.03 -13.36
N LEU A 83 4.27 2.75 -12.18
CA LEU A 83 4.67 1.59 -11.37
C LEU A 83 4.27 0.28 -12.08
N PRO A 84 4.95 -0.84 -11.80
CA PRO A 84 4.69 -2.11 -12.49
C PRO A 84 3.46 -2.82 -11.91
N LEU A 85 2.30 -2.20 -12.10
CA LEU A 85 0.99 -2.66 -11.66
C LEU A 85 0.13 -2.91 -12.91
N ARG A 86 -0.43 -4.11 -13.01
CA ARG A 86 -1.44 -4.46 -14.01
C ARG A 86 -2.80 -3.88 -13.64
N TYR A 87 -3.16 -3.95 -12.35
CA TYR A 87 -4.42 -3.42 -11.81
C TYR A 87 -4.21 -2.76 -10.45
N LEU A 88 -4.82 -1.60 -10.22
CA LEU A 88 -4.84 -0.98 -8.89
C LEU A 88 -5.90 -1.62 -7.99
N GLY A 89 -5.42 -2.16 -6.87
CA GLY A 89 -6.20 -2.65 -5.72
C GLY A 89 -6.81 -1.52 -4.93
N TYR A 90 -5.92 -0.80 -4.26
CA TYR A 90 -6.27 0.25 -3.31
C TYR A 90 -5.16 1.29 -3.28
N VAL A 91 -5.56 2.55 -3.41
CA VAL A 91 -4.66 3.71 -3.35
C VAL A 91 -5.25 4.78 -2.45
N SER A 92 -4.52 5.12 -1.39
CA SER A 92 -4.91 6.16 -0.44
C SER A 92 -3.70 6.88 0.11
N ILE A 93 -3.89 8.16 0.45
CA ILE A 93 -2.96 8.93 1.29
C ILE A 93 -3.35 8.70 2.76
N PHE A 94 -2.36 8.52 3.61
CA PHE A 94 -2.48 8.25 5.04
C PHE A 94 -1.66 9.25 5.86
N SER A 95 -2.21 9.66 7.00
CA SER A 95 -1.46 10.27 8.11
C SER A 95 -1.63 9.40 9.35
N ASN A 96 -0.52 9.06 10.02
CA ASN A 96 -0.54 8.14 11.15
C ASN A 96 -0.81 8.85 12.48
N ASN A 97 -2.02 8.73 13.00
CA ASN A 97 -2.44 9.43 14.21
C ASN A 97 -2.15 8.64 15.50
N ASP A 98 -1.78 7.36 15.39
CA ASP A 98 -1.49 6.50 16.55
C ASP A 98 -0.49 5.38 16.22
N PHE A 99 -0.14 4.55 17.20
CA PHE A 99 0.69 3.37 17.01
C PHE A 99 -0.04 2.28 16.21
N VAL A 100 0.62 1.81 15.16
CA VAL A 100 0.15 0.70 14.33
C VAL A 100 0.87 -0.55 14.79
N LYS A 101 0.10 -1.46 15.41
CA LYS A 101 0.62 -2.73 15.94
C LYS A 101 1.28 -3.55 14.81
N PRO A 102 2.31 -4.37 15.13
CA PRO A 102 2.87 -5.31 14.17
C PRO A 102 1.80 -6.22 13.55
N HIS A 103 1.72 -6.25 12.23
CA HIS A 103 0.75 -7.04 11.48
C HIS A 103 1.31 -7.46 10.11
N HIS A 104 0.58 -8.32 9.43
CA HIS A 104 0.71 -8.55 8.00
C HIS A 104 -0.44 -7.84 7.30
N ASP A 105 -0.16 -7.18 6.18
CA ASP A 105 -1.18 -6.49 5.38
C ASP A 105 -2.11 -7.49 4.68
N LEU A 106 -1.55 -8.61 4.19
CA LEU A 106 -2.29 -9.70 3.56
C LEU A 106 -2.02 -11.01 4.30
N VAL A 107 -3.04 -11.51 4.99
CA VAL A 107 -3.05 -12.88 5.51
C VAL A 107 -4.04 -13.68 4.66
N PRO A 108 -3.60 -14.74 3.96
CA PRO A 108 -4.52 -15.64 3.28
C PRO A 108 -5.56 -16.14 4.30
N LYS A 109 -6.84 -15.88 4.02
CA LYS A 109 -7.89 -16.38 4.91
C LYS A 109 -8.05 -17.87 4.59
N THR A 110 -7.68 -18.72 5.54
CA THR A 110 -8.12 -20.12 5.49
C THR A 110 -9.64 -20.15 5.49
N LEU A 111 -10.25 -21.02 4.68
CA LEU A 111 -11.71 -21.24 4.60
C LEU A 111 -12.40 -21.41 5.97
N ASN A 112 -11.65 -21.82 7.00
CA ASN A 112 -12.14 -22.04 8.37
C ASN A 112 -12.04 -20.82 9.31
N SER A 113 -11.70 -19.61 8.81
CA SER A 113 -11.70 -18.42 9.68
C SER A 113 -13.14 -18.08 10.10
N PRO A 114 -13.45 -17.89 11.39
CA PRO A 114 -14.81 -17.63 11.90
C PRO A 114 -15.43 -16.32 11.37
N VAL A 115 -14.63 -15.44 10.75
CA VAL A 115 -15.11 -14.24 10.04
C VAL A 115 -15.82 -14.63 8.72
N VAL A 116 -15.42 -15.74 8.08
CA VAL A 116 -16.05 -16.27 6.85
C VAL A 116 -17.45 -16.81 7.15
N GLN A 117 -17.70 -17.29 8.38
CA GLN A 117 -18.98 -17.90 8.77
C GLN A 117 -20.05 -16.93 9.27
N ARG A 118 -19.75 -15.64 9.54
CA ARG A 118 -20.69 -14.74 10.24
C ARG A 118 -21.37 -13.67 9.38
N CYS A 119 -21.14 -13.63 8.08
CA CYS A 119 -21.78 -12.66 7.19
C CYS A 119 -22.59 -13.35 6.09
N GLU A 120 -23.64 -14.06 6.49
CA GLU A 120 -24.70 -14.52 5.57
C GLU A 120 -25.53 -13.32 5.09
N PHE A 121 -24.97 -12.50 4.19
CA PHE A 121 -25.80 -11.65 3.35
C PHE A 121 -26.40 -12.55 2.26
N LYS A 122 -27.71 -12.83 2.36
CA LYS A 122 -28.46 -13.82 1.56
C LYS A 122 -28.39 -13.66 0.03
N ASP A 123 -27.84 -12.56 -0.47
CA ASP A 123 -27.87 -12.19 -1.89
C ASP A 123 -26.48 -12.11 -2.55
N TYR A 124 -25.40 -12.54 -1.88
CA TYR A 124 -24.04 -12.45 -2.43
C TYR A 124 -23.23 -13.74 -2.24
N ASP A 125 -22.65 -14.23 -3.35
CA ASP A 125 -21.71 -15.34 -3.33
C ASP A 125 -20.31 -14.87 -2.89
N TRP A 126 -20.04 -14.98 -1.60
CA TRP A 126 -18.75 -14.64 -0.99
C TRP A 126 -17.62 -15.63 -1.31
N THR A 127 -17.91 -16.77 -1.95
CA THR A 127 -16.85 -17.73 -2.34
C THR A 127 -15.89 -17.09 -3.34
N GLY A 128 -16.40 -16.27 -4.27
CA GLY A 128 -15.58 -15.51 -5.21
C GLY A 128 -14.70 -14.43 -4.56
N TYR A 129 -15.16 -13.81 -3.46
CA TYR A 129 -14.37 -12.80 -2.74
C TYR A 129 -13.14 -13.42 -2.06
N ASN A 130 -13.33 -14.52 -1.33
CA ASN A 130 -12.21 -15.18 -0.66
C ASN A 130 -11.26 -15.82 -1.68
N PHE A 131 -11.79 -16.32 -2.80
CA PHE A 131 -10.99 -16.82 -3.91
C PHE A 131 -10.06 -15.74 -4.46
N MET A 132 -10.58 -14.56 -4.83
CA MET A 132 -9.75 -13.47 -5.36
C MET A 132 -8.77 -12.91 -4.34
N GLN A 133 -9.15 -12.81 -3.05
CA GLN A 133 -8.22 -12.38 -2.01
C GLN A 133 -7.07 -13.38 -1.82
N ASN A 134 -7.37 -14.68 -1.89
CA ASN A 134 -6.35 -15.73 -1.78
C ASN A 134 -5.49 -15.81 -3.05
N GLU A 135 -6.07 -15.67 -4.24
CA GLU A 135 -5.35 -15.59 -5.52
C GLU A 135 -4.38 -14.41 -5.51
N TYR A 136 -4.86 -13.21 -5.16
CA TYR A 136 -4.03 -12.03 -5.00
C TYR A 136 -2.93 -12.22 -3.96
N ALA A 137 -3.26 -12.74 -2.77
CA ALA A 137 -2.26 -12.98 -1.73
C ALA A 137 -1.21 -14.01 -2.16
N ASN A 138 -1.59 -15.03 -2.93
CA ASN A 138 -0.66 -16.02 -3.47
C ASN A 138 0.25 -15.41 -4.53
N GLU A 139 -0.30 -14.63 -5.48
CA GLU A 139 0.49 -13.90 -6.48
C GLU A 139 1.49 -12.94 -5.82
N CYS A 140 1.04 -12.17 -4.82
CA CYS A 140 1.92 -11.29 -4.05
C CYS A 140 3.04 -12.03 -3.34
N LYS A 141 2.75 -13.20 -2.75
CA LYS A 141 3.70 -13.99 -1.97
C LYS A 141 4.91 -14.45 -2.80
N ASP A 142 4.68 -14.81 -4.06
CA ASP A 142 5.74 -15.27 -4.96
C ASP A 142 6.57 -14.12 -5.54
N HIS A 143 6.06 -12.88 -5.43
CA HIS A 143 6.65 -11.64 -5.95
C HIS A 143 6.79 -10.57 -4.86
N GLU A 144 7.25 -10.94 -3.67
CA GLU A 144 7.52 -9.96 -2.61
C GLU A 144 8.85 -9.21 -2.81
N PRO A 145 8.95 -7.93 -2.41
CA PRO A 145 7.93 -7.10 -1.76
C PRO A 145 6.89 -6.52 -2.73
N SER A 146 5.60 -6.74 -2.46
CA SER A 146 4.52 -6.60 -3.44
C SER A 146 3.62 -5.36 -3.27
N SER A 147 3.87 -4.52 -2.27
CA SER A 147 3.07 -3.31 -2.07
C SER A 147 3.93 -2.05 -1.98
N TYR A 148 3.60 -1.05 -2.81
CA TYR A 148 4.38 0.18 -2.90
C TYR A 148 3.87 1.25 -1.95
N ARG A 149 4.80 2.08 -1.49
CA ARG A 149 4.59 3.16 -0.54
C ARG A 149 5.37 4.37 -1.01
N ILE A 150 4.77 5.56 -0.93
CA ILE A 150 5.43 6.82 -1.33
C ILE A 150 5.28 7.83 -0.19
N ILE A 151 6.38 8.42 0.27
CA ILE A 151 6.33 9.54 1.22
C ILE A 151 6.05 10.82 0.43
N LEU A 152 4.93 11.50 0.68
CA LEU A 152 4.56 12.74 -0.02
C LEU A 152 4.98 14.01 0.71
N ALA A 153 5.11 13.94 2.04
CA ALA A 153 5.52 15.06 2.85
C ALA A 153 6.00 14.58 4.21
N GLY A 154 6.94 15.33 4.79
CA GLY A 154 7.34 15.18 6.18
C GLY A 154 8.42 14.12 6.42
N ASP A 155 8.39 13.49 7.59
CA ASP A 155 9.51 12.64 8.02
C ASP A 155 9.67 11.37 7.16
N ARG A 156 10.87 11.21 6.61
CA ARG A 156 11.29 10.12 5.72
C ARG A 156 11.90 8.93 6.48
N ALA A 157 12.31 9.14 7.73
CA ALA A 157 12.95 8.13 8.53
C ALA A 157 12.04 7.76 9.72
N THR A 158 12.28 6.63 10.36
CA THR A 158 11.89 6.39 11.77
C THR A 158 10.45 6.07 12.14
N SER A 159 9.47 6.12 11.24
CA SER A 159 8.09 5.79 11.63
C SER A 159 7.62 4.40 11.21
N PHE A 160 8.17 3.81 10.14
CA PHE A 160 7.82 2.44 9.75
C PHE A 160 8.91 1.45 10.15
N PHE A 161 8.51 0.32 10.72
CA PHE A 161 9.41 -0.74 11.12
C PHE A 161 8.94 -2.10 10.65
N VAL A 162 9.91 -3.00 10.49
CA VAL A 162 9.70 -4.44 10.36
C VAL A 162 10.23 -5.14 11.60
N CYS A 163 9.71 -6.32 11.90
CA CYS A 163 10.15 -7.07 13.08
C CYS A 163 9.97 -8.58 12.88
N SER A 164 10.80 -9.38 13.52
CA SER A 164 10.62 -10.85 13.58
C SER A 164 9.67 -11.28 14.71
N LYS A 165 9.50 -10.41 15.71
CA LYS A 165 8.66 -10.59 16.89
C LYS A 165 7.98 -9.29 17.24
N THR A 166 6.84 -9.37 17.92
CA THR A 166 6.00 -8.20 18.24
C THR A 166 6.57 -7.29 19.32
N THR A 167 7.71 -7.62 19.93
CA THR A 167 8.31 -6.83 21.01
C THR A 167 9.12 -5.64 20.45
N PRO A 168 9.11 -4.48 21.13
CA PRO A 168 9.70 -3.24 20.61
C PRO A 168 11.20 -3.32 20.25
N GLU A 169 11.98 -4.10 20.99
CA GLU A 169 13.42 -4.27 20.77
C GLU A 169 13.78 -5.03 19.49
N ASN A 170 12.81 -5.69 18.85
CA ASN A 170 12.99 -6.38 17.56
C ASN A 170 12.62 -5.52 16.35
N ARG A 171 12.31 -4.24 16.55
CA ARG A 171 11.93 -3.31 15.48
C ARG A 171 13.16 -2.83 14.73
N ILE A 172 13.12 -2.97 13.41
CA ILE A 172 14.14 -2.46 12.49
C ILE A 172 13.44 -1.46 11.57
N TYR A 173 13.89 -0.21 11.61
CA TYR A 173 13.28 0.88 10.86
C TYR A 173 13.88 0.97 9.46
N GLY A 174 13.02 1.13 8.47
CA GLY A 174 13.44 1.40 7.09
C GLY A 174 14.14 2.75 6.98
N VAL A 175 15.21 2.82 6.20
CA VAL A 175 15.90 4.07 5.88
C VAL A 175 15.77 4.33 4.38
N LEU A 176 14.93 5.31 4.02
CA LEU A 176 14.83 5.77 2.64
C LEU A 176 16.08 6.58 2.25
N PRO A 177 16.76 6.25 1.14
CA PRO A 177 17.83 7.07 0.62
C PRO A 177 17.30 8.39 0.04
N GLU A 178 18.17 9.38 -0.14
CA GLU A 178 17.79 10.70 -0.67
C GLU A 178 17.42 10.69 -2.16
N THR A 179 17.59 9.59 -2.88
CA THR A 179 17.36 9.50 -4.33
C THR A 179 15.95 9.01 -4.69
N THR A 180 15.19 8.47 -3.73
CA THR A 180 13.82 7.99 -3.95
C THR A 180 12.97 8.26 -2.72
N ASP A 181 11.67 8.40 -2.95
CA ASP A 181 10.65 8.48 -1.90
C ASP A 181 9.74 7.26 -1.86
N THR A 182 10.02 6.30 -2.74
CA THR A 182 9.23 5.11 -2.91
C THR A 182 9.96 3.93 -2.28
N PHE A 183 9.21 3.11 -1.57
CA PHE A 183 9.67 1.82 -1.07
C PHE A 183 8.57 0.78 -1.22
N ALA A 184 8.94 -0.49 -1.17
CA ALA A 184 8.03 -1.60 -1.15
C ALA A 184 8.12 -2.36 0.17
N PHE A 185 6.96 -2.78 0.68
CA PHE A 185 6.84 -3.68 1.81
C PHE A 185 6.49 -5.09 1.37
N ASN A 186 7.05 -6.05 2.10
CA ASN A 186 6.57 -7.41 2.06
C ASN A 186 5.24 -7.52 2.80
N THR A 187 4.21 -7.89 2.06
CA THR A 187 2.83 -7.74 2.49
C THR A 187 2.28 -9.00 3.14
N THR A 188 2.82 -10.17 2.77
CA THR A 188 2.33 -11.49 3.19
C THR A 188 3.18 -12.14 4.28
N GLY A 189 4.49 -11.96 4.24
CA GLY A 189 5.45 -12.72 5.05
C GLY A 189 6.10 -11.93 6.17
N CYS A 190 6.18 -10.60 6.08
CA CYS A 190 6.89 -9.79 7.06
C CYS A 190 5.96 -9.05 8.01
N LEU A 191 6.19 -9.21 9.33
CA LEU A 191 5.51 -8.40 10.34
C LEU A 191 6.05 -6.98 10.30
N HIS A 192 5.15 -6.03 10.17
CA HIS A 192 5.50 -4.62 10.12
C HIS A 192 4.47 -3.76 10.86
N GLY A 193 4.88 -2.56 11.21
CA GLY A 193 4.05 -1.61 11.93
C GLY A 193 4.58 -0.21 11.76
N ALA A 194 3.99 0.71 12.51
CA ALA A 194 4.40 2.09 12.49
C ALA A 194 4.24 2.75 13.86
N ASP A 195 5.21 3.57 14.23
CA ASP A 195 5.03 4.51 15.33
C ASP A 195 4.20 5.70 14.88
N LYS A 196 3.49 6.30 15.85
CA LYS A 196 2.69 7.50 15.64
C LYS A 196 3.55 8.58 15.00
N ASN A 197 3.08 9.13 13.87
CA ASN A 197 3.72 10.24 13.20
C ASN A 197 2.69 11.00 12.36
N GLU A 198 2.16 12.08 12.95
CA GLU A 198 1.17 12.97 12.35
C GLU A 198 1.80 13.96 11.36
N ASN A 199 3.13 14.05 11.32
CA ASN A 199 3.88 14.94 10.42
C ASN A 199 4.35 14.21 9.18
N LYS A 200 3.57 13.25 8.67
CA LYS A 200 3.93 12.45 7.50
C LYS A 200 2.70 12.11 6.67
N LEU A 201 2.79 12.35 5.37
CA LEU A 201 1.84 11.83 4.39
C LEU A 201 2.44 10.67 3.63
N LEU A 202 1.74 9.54 3.64
CA LEU A 202 2.13 8.34 2.92
C LEU A 202 1.06 7.92 1.93
N VAL A 203 1.43 7.69 0.68
CA VAL A 203 0.60 6.94 -0.26
C VAL A 203 0.83 5.45 -0.02
N PHE A 204 -0.25 4.74 0.28
CA PHE A 204 -0.29 3.28 0.22
C PHE A 204 -0.84 2.86 -1.12
N ILE A 205 -0.14 1.95 -1.80
CA ILE A 205 -0.52 1.38 -3.08
C ILE A 205 -0.48 -0.13 -2.96
N SER A 206 -1.59 -0.76 -3.34
CA SER A 206 -1.69 -2.21 -3.52
C SER A 206 -2.41 -2.50 -4.82
N GLY A 207 -2.12 -3.64 -5.43
CA GLY A 207 -2.64 -4.00 -6.73
C GLY A 207 -1.90 -5.18 -7.34
N TRP A 208 -2.45 -5.73 -8.41
CA TRP A 208 -1.87 -6.85 -9.13
C TRP A 208 -0.64 -6.36 -9.88
N LEU A 209 0.47 -7.07 -9.71
CA LEU A 209 1.74 -6.70 -10.30
C LEU A 209 1.79 -7.08 -11.79
N ASP A 210 2.56 -6.31 -12.54
CA ASP A 210 3.15 -6.75 -13.79
C ASP A 210 4.47 -7.45 -13.43
N PHE A 211 4.46 -8.78 -13.31
CA PHE A 211 5.56 -9.54 -12.69
C PHE A 211 6.91 -9.33 -13.35
N GLU A 212 6.96 -9.28 -14.69
CA GLU A 212 8.22 -9.11 -15.41
C GLU A 212 8.84 -7.74 -15.08
N LYS A 213 8.05 -6.67 -15.15
CA LYS A 213 8.51 -5.32 -14.81
C LYS A 213 8.81 -5.18 -13.33
N HIS A 214 7.99 -5.80 -12.47
CA HIS A 214 8.16 -5.79 -11.03
C HIS A 214 9.48 -6.45 -10.61
N ASP A 215 9.72 -7.69 -11.05
CA ASP A 215 10.93 -8.44 -10.72
C ASP A 215 12.18 -7.73 -11.24
N THR A 216 12.09 -7.10 -12.41
CA THR A 216 13.16 -6.29 -12.97
C THR A 216 13.47 -5.08 -12.09
N LEU A 217 12.43 -4.32 -11.70
CA LEU A 217 12.57 -3.14 -10.83
C LEU A 217 13.10 -3.53 -9.45
N VAL A 218 12.62 -4.62 -8.87
CA VAL A 218 13.09 -5.13 -7.56
C VAL A 218 14.56 -5.52 -7.63
N LYS A 219 14.99 -6.27 -8.66
CA LYS A 219 16.42 -6.64 -8.83
C LYS A 219 17.33 -5.42 -8.93
N GLN A 220 16.93 -4.42 -9.73
CA GLN A 220 17.67 -3.16 -9.86
C GLN A 220 17.72 -2.40 -8.54
N SER A 221 16.59 -2.32 -7.84
CA SER A 221 16.46 -1.63 -6.55
C SER A 221 17.33 -2.27 -5.47
N ILE A 222 17.38 -3.61 -5.39
CA ILE A 222 18.24 -4.34 -4.44
C ILE A 222 19.71 -4.03 -4.72
N GLN A 223 20.11 -4.03 -6.00
CA GLN A 223 21.49 -3.75 -6.38
C GLN A 223 21.90 -2.33 -5.96
N LYS A 224 21.04 -1.34 -6.22
CA LYS A 224 21.33 0.07 -5.92
C LYS A 224 21.25 0.41 -4.43
N TYR A 225 20.25 -0.13 -3.73
CA TYR A 225 19.94 0.20 -2.34
C TYR A 225 20.22 -0.95 -1.37
N LYS A 226 21.27 -1.73 -1.65
CA LYS A 226 21.65 -2.91 -0.85
C LYS A 226 21.80 -2.61 0.64
N SER A 227 22.38 -1.45 0.99
CA SER A 227 22.59 -1.00 2.38
C SER A 227 21.30 -0.58 3.09
N ASN A 228 20.26 -0.23 2.34
CA ASN A 228 18.98 0.27 2.85
C ASN A 228 17.88 -0.81 2.80
N THR A 229 18.17 -1.96 2.21
CA THR A 229 17.25 -3.09 2.11
C THR A 229 17.26 -3.87 3.42
N ILE A 230 16.08 -4.16 3.97
CA ILE A 230 15.97 -4.99 5.18
C ILE A 230 15.55 -6.40 4.76
N ILE A 231 16.37 -7.38 5.15
CA ILE A 231 16.15 -8.80 4.92
C ILE A 231 16.09 -9.49 6.29
N LEU A 232 15.01 -10.24 6.53
CA LEU A 232 14.82 -11.09 7.72
C LEU A 232 14.73 -12.56 7.34
#